data_AF-A0A3M1Z0M5-F1
#
_entry.id   AF-A0A3M1Z0M5-F1
#
_cell.length_a   1.000
_cell.length_b   1.000
_cell.length_c   1.000
_cell.angle_alpha   90.00
_cell.angle_beta   90.00
_cell.angle_gamma   90.00
#
_symmetry.space_group_name_H-M   'P 1'
#
loop_
_entity.id
_entity.type
_entity.pdbx_description
1 polymer ?
#
loop_
_entity_poly.entity_id
_entity_poly.type
_entity_poly.pdbx_seq_one_letter_code
_entity_poly.pdbx_strand_id
1 'polypeptide(L)'
;MNQDNMRGLDLIHLVQQARMAHDGEAMPSRISGVYWIEAKPQNQTRQPTRRAGAWICHVTIDQVDTFWQQVKAATQNGQLGYKAKVCTSAPPGAPSDIRPIYICTYDAEDSADVERVRQHISDLGLNGDWHYQLLR
;
A
#
# COMPACT_ATOMS: atom_id res chain seq x y z
N MET A 1 15.37 -9.02 -29.70
CA MET A 1 15.32 -8.63 -28.27
C MET A 1 16.74 -8.62 -27.75
N ASN A 2 17.30 -7.44 -27.43
CA ASN A 2 18.71 -7.27 -27.07
C ASN A 2 18.98 -7.65 -25.60
N GLN A 3 20.09 -8.34 -25.36
CA GLN A 3 20.55 -8.77 -24.02
C GLN A 3 20.76 -7.60 -23.04
N ASP A 4 21.05 -6.39 -23.53
CA ASP A 4 21.16 -5.19 -22.69
C ASP A 4 19.83 -4.72 -22.09
N ASN A 5 18.72 -4.94 -22.80
CA ASN A 5 17.40 -4.58 -22.29
C ASN A 5 16.96 -5.51 -21.14
N MET A 6 17.49 -6.74 -21.13
CA MET A 6 17.21 -7.76 -20.12
C MET A 6 17.98 -7.46 -18.81
N ARG A 7 19.25 -7.06 -18.92
CA ARG A 7 20.09 -6.67 -17.76
C ARG A 7 19.60 -5.41 -17.02
N GLY A 8 19.07 -4.44 -17.77
CA GLY A 8 18.48 -3.23 -17.18
C GLY A 8 17.19 -3.51 -16.39
N LEU A 9 16.34 -4.40 -16.91
CA LEU A 9 15.13 -4.84 -16.21
C LEU A 9 15.46 -5.66 -14.96
N ASP A 10 16.48 -6.52 -15.02
CA ASP A 10 16.93 -7.30 -13.86
C ASP A 10 17.44 -6.41 -12.72
N LEU A 11 18.20 -5.35 -13.03
CA LEU A 11 18.67 -4.39 -12.02
C LEU A 11 17.52 -3.59 -11.39
N ILE A 12 16.55 -3.17 -12.20
CA ILE A 12 15.35 -2.47 -11.69
C ILE A 12 14.57 -3.39 -10.74
N HIS A 13 14.36 -4.65 -11.11
CA HIS A 13 13.70 -5.62 -10.24
C HIS A 13 14.50 -5.89 -8.97
N LEU A 14 15.84 -6.02 -9.06
CA LEU A 14 16.70 -6.24 -7.91
C LEU A 14 16.70 -5.07 -6.93
N VAL A 15 16.76 -3.83 -7.43
CA VAL A 15 16.66 -2.62 -6.61
C VAL A 15 15.26 -2.49 -5.99
N GLN A 16 14.21 -2.82 -6.73
CA GLN A 16 12.85 -2.86 -6.19
C GLN A 16 12.70 -3.94 -5.12
N GLN A 17 13.28 -5.12 -5.31
CA GLN A 17 13.29 -6.20 -4.32
C GLN A 17 14.08 -5.81 -3.07
N ALA A 18 15.25 -5.20 -3.22
CA ALA A 18 16.06 -4.71 -2.11
C ALA A 18 15.33 -3.61 -1.32
N ARG A 19 14.67 -2.67 -2.02
CA ARG A 19 13.81 -1.65 -1.39
C ARG A 19 12.65 -2.30 -0.64
N MET A 20 11.97 -3.25 -1.26
CA MET A 20 10.84 -3.95 -0.64
C MET A 20 11.26 -4.83 0.53
N ALA A 21 12.49 -5.38 0.52
CA ALA A 21 13.06 -6.10 1.66
C ALA A 21 13.31 -5.14 2.83
N HIS A 22 13.81 -3.93 2.57
CA HIS A 22 13.95 -2.89 3.60
C HIS A 22 12.58 -2.37 4.10
N ASP A 23 11.60 -2.19 3.20
CA ASP A 23 10.20 -1.90 3.58
C ASP A 23 9.58 -3.07 4.39
N GLY A 24 10.14 -4.27 4.23
CA GLY A 24 9.89 -5.49 4.98
C GLY A 24 10.11 -5.34 6.49
N GLU A 25 11.03 -4.49 6.90
CA GLU A 25 11.40 -4.27 8.31
C GLU A 25 11.09 -2.84 8.78
N ALA A 26 10.64 -1.98 7.86
CA ALA A 26 10.37 -0.58 8.12
C ALA A 26 9.25 -0.37 9.15
N MET A 27 9.52 0.47 10.15
CA MET A 27 8.55 1.00 11.09
C MET A 27 8.18 2.43 10.67
N PRO A 28 6.98 2.68 10.12
CA PRO A 28 6.59 3.99 9.62
C PRO A 28 6.77 5.12 10.63
N SER A 29 6.60 4.86 11.93
CA SER A 29 6.79 5.85 13.00
C SER A 29 8.23 6.36 13.14
N ARG A 30 9.23 5.59 12.69
CA ARG A 30 10.66 5.87 12.89
C ARG A 30 11.35 6.48 11.67
N ILE A 31 10.65 6.63 10.55
CA ILE A 31 11.19 7.17 9.29
C ILE A 31 10.69 8.60 9.12
N SER A 32 11.61 9.54 8.93
CA SER A 32 11.29 10.96 8.69
C SER A 32 11.50 11.35 7.23
N GLY A 33 10.69 12.28 6.72
CA GLY A 33 10.67 12.69 5.32
C GLY A 33 9.49 12.07 4.56
N VAL A 34 9.18 12.59 3.36
CA VAL A 34 8.11 12.02 2.51
C VAL A 34 8.64 10.74 1.86
N TYR A 35 8.49 9.61 2.55
CA TYR A 35 8.81 8.29 2.05
C TYR A 35 7.53 7.42 2.11
N TRP A 36 7.31 6.62 1.06
CA TRP A 36 6.22 5.66 1.01
C TRP A 36 6.80 4.27 1.27
N ILE A 37 6.32 3.61 2.32
CA ILE A 37 6.58 2.18 2.54
C ILE A 37 5.47 1.42 1.81
N GLU A 38 5.83 0.44 0.98
CA GLU A 38 4.86 -0.29 0.17
C GLU A 38 4.82 -1.79 0.54
N ALA A 39 3.65 -2.40 0.35
CA ALA A 39 3.44 -3.83 0.40
C ALA A 39 2.73 -4.29 -0.88
N LYS A 40 3.10 -5.46 -1.40
CA LYS A 40 2.45 -6.09 -2.54
C LYS A 40 2.13 -7.55 -2.21
N PRO A 41 1.08 -8.12 -2.83
CA PRO A 41 0.81 -9.55 -2.77
C PRO A 41 2.02 -10.39 -3.22
N GLN A 42 2.26 -11.52 -2.56
CA GLN A 42 3.32 -12.47 -2.96
C GLN A 42 3.00 -13.14 -4.30
N ASN A 43 1.71 -13.38 -4.55
CA ASN A 43 1.20 -13.93 -5.80
C ASN A 43 0.83 -12.81 -6.77
N GLN A 44 0.90 -13.11 -8.06
CA GLN A 44 0.53 -12.15 -9.10
C GLN A 44 -0.96 -11.78 -9.00
N THR A 45 -1.25 -10.49 -8.92
CA THR A 45 -2.61 -9.95 -8.91
C THR A 45 -2.92 -9.22 -10.22
N ARG A 46 -4.19 -8.80 -10.35
CA ARG A 46 -4.62 -7.98 -11.49
C ARG A 46 -3.82 -6.67 -11.52
N GLN A 47 -3.34 -6.31 -12.70
CA GLN A 47 -2.64 -5.05 -12.90
C GLN A 47 -3.63 -3.88 -12.80
N PRO A 48 -3.21 -2.74 -12.23
CA PRO A 48 -4.06 -1.56 -12.14
C PRO A 48 -4.45 -1.04 -13.52
N THR A 49 -5.70 -0.66 -13.68
CA THR A 49 -6.20 0.05 -14.85
C THR A 49 -6.08 1.56 -14.63
N ARG A 50 -6.45 2.34 -15.65
CA ARG A 50 -6.60 3.81 -15.58
C ARG A 50 -7.68 4.28 -14.59
N ARG A 51 -8.45 3.36 -14.00
CA ARG A 51 -9.46 3.62 -12.97
C ARG A 51 -9.08 3.02 -11.63
N ALA A 52 -7.80 2.73 -11.39
CA ALA A 52 -7.35 2.26 -10.09
C ALA A 52 -7.83 3.20 -8.97
N GLY A 53 -8.21 2.63 -7.84
CA GLY A 53 -8.69 3.37 -6.68
C GLY A 53 -7.92 3.02 -5.43
N ALA A 54 -8.26 3.68 -4.33
CA ALA A 54 -7.76 3.30 -3.02
C ALA A 54 -8.79 3.56 -1.92
N TRP A 55 -8.86 2.63 -0.98
CA TRP A 55 -9.35 2.90 0.36
C TRP A 55 -8.25 3.63 1.13
N ILE A 56 -8.60 4.74 1.78
CA ILE A 56 -7.66 5.59 2.50
C ILE A 56 -8.13 5.79 3.93
N CYS A 57 -7.19 5.62 4.86
CA CYS A 57 -7.39 5.89 6.27
C CYS A 57 -6.25 6.76 6.80
N HIS A 58 -6.55 7.62 7.76
CA HIS A 58 -5.58 8.37 8.53
C HIS A 58 -5.46 7.76 9.93
N VAL A 59 -4.25 7.37 10.30
CA VAL A 59 -3.93 6.85 11.64
C VAL A 59 -2.93 7.76 12.33
N THR A 60 -2.85 7.71 13.65
CA THR A 60 -1.83 8.47 14.39
C THR A 60 -0.47 7.77 14.34
N ILE A 61 0.60 8.51 14.62
CA ILE A 61 1.97 7.98 14.70
C ILE A 61 2.10 6.86 15.73
N ASP A 62 1.30 6.88 16.80
CA ASP A 62 1.31 5.84 17.84
C ASP A 62 0.60 4.55 17.39
N GLN A 63 -0.29 4.66 16.41
CA GLN A 63 -1.07 3.53 15.88
C GLN A 63 -0.46 2.96 14.59
N VAL A 64 0.30 3.77 13.84
CA VAL A 64 0.70 3.48 12.46
C VAL A 64 1.46 2.17 12.31
N ASP A 65 2.34 1.83 13.24
CA ASP A 65 3.18 0.62 13.10
C ASP A 65 2.35 -0.65 13.21
N THR A 66 1.49 -0.75 14.23
CA THR A 66 0.59 -1.89 14.43
C THR A 66 -0.41 -1.99 13.28
N PHE A 67 -1.00 -0.87 12.88
CA PHE A 67 -1.96 -0.83 11.78
C PHE A 67 -1.30 -1.24 10.45
N TRP A 68 -0.10 -0.74 10.19
CA TRP A 68 0.67 -1.07 8.99
C TRP A 68 1.05 -2.54 8.95
N GLN A 69 1.46 -3.14 10.07
CA GLN A 69 1.78 -4.58 10.13
C GLN A 69 0.59 -5.45 9.70
N GLN A 70 -0.62 -5.12 10.16
CA GLN A 70 -1.85 -5.84 9.77
C GLN A 70 -2.16 -5.66 8.27
N VAL A 71 -2.14 -4.41 7.79
CA VAL A 71 -2.38 -4.09 6.36
C VAL A 71 -1.36 -4.78 5.47
N LYS A 72 -0.08 -4.76 5.85
CA LYS A 72 1.01 -5.38 5.11
C LYS A 72 0.84 -6.89 5.01
N ALA A 73 0.59 -7.56 6.13
CA ALA A 73 0.39 -9.01 6.15
C ALA A 73 -0.80 -9.41 5.27
N ALA A 74 -1.94 -8.72 5.40
CA ALA A 74 -3.13 -8.98 4.59
C ALA A 74 -2.90 -8.69 3.09
N THR A 75 -2.13 -7.65 2.77
CA THR A 75 -1.76 -7.35 1.38
C THR A 75 -0.86 -8.44 0.80
N GLN A 76 0.16 -8.87 1.54
CA GLN A 76 1.08 -9.93 1.10
C GLN A 76 0.38 -11.26 0.88
N ASN A 77 -0.64 -11.57 1.70
CA ASN A 77 -1.50 -12.74 1.57
C ASN A 77 -2.53 -12.62 0.42
N GLY A 78 -2.58 -11.51 -0.31
CA GLY A 78 -3.52 -11.29 -1.41
C GLY A 78 -4.97 -11.05 -0.97
N GLN A 79 -5.19 -10.76 0.32
CA GLN A 79 -6.52 -10.51 0.87
C GLN A 79 -7.02 -9.10 0.56
N LEU A 80 -6.10 -8.15 0.42
CA LEU A 80 -6.41 -6.77 0.05
C LEU A 80 -6.27 -6.54 -1.46
N GLY A 81 -6.05 -5.30 -1.88
CA GLY A 81 -5.87 -4.93 -3.28
C GLY A 81 -4.48 -5.28 -3.84
N TYR A 82 -4.14 -4.74 -5.02
CA TYR A 82 -2.89 -5.07 -5.71
C TYR A 82 -1.65 -4.44 -5.05
N LYS A 83 -1.85 -3.44 -4.18
CA LYS A 83 -0.80 -2.75 -3.44
C LYS A 83 -1.38 -2.07 -2.20
N ALA A 84 -0.60 -1.99 -1.13
CA ALA A 84 -0.84 -1.06 -0.05
C ALA A 84 0.38 -0.17 0.17
N LYS A 85 0.18 1.04 0.70
CA LYS A 85 1.27 1.95 1.03
C LYS A 85 0.93 2.82 2.24
N VAL A 86 1.94 3.16 3.02
CA VAL A 86 1.83 4.08 4.17
C VAL A 86 2.83 5.21 4.00
N CYS A 87 2.39 6.43 4.29
CA CYS A 87 3.23 7.60 4.28
C CYS A 87 3.91 7.76 5.65
N THR A 88 5.22 8.00 5.67
CA THR A 88 6.01 8.15 6.90
C THR A 88 5.92 9.55 7.52
N SER A 89 5.29 10.50 6.82
CA SER A 89 5.08 11.88 7.29
C SER A 89 3.60 12.30 7.19
N ALA A 90 3.24 13.35 7.92
CA ALA A 90 1.94 13.98 7.78
C ALA A 90 1.78 14.66 6.41
N PRO A 91 0.57 14.65 5.81
CA PRO A 91 0.25 15.47 4.65
C PRO A 91 0.39 16.97 4.92
N PRO A 92 0.65 17.79 3.88
CA PRO A 92 0.57 19.24 4.00
C PRO A 92 -0.80 19.69 4.54
N GLY A 93 -0.80 20.50 5.60
CA GLY A 93 -2.02 21.02 6.22
C GLY A 93 -2.72 20.05 7.20
N ALA A 94 -2.21 18.83 7.38
CA ALA A 94 -2.68 17.90 8.41
C ALA A 94 -1.85 18.01 9.70
N PRO A 95 -2.40 17.60 10.86
CA PRO A 95 -1.63 17.45 12.09
C PRO A 95 -0.41 16.53 11.90
N SER A 96 0.71 16.87 12.56
CA SER A 96 2.02 16.21 12.37
C SER A 96 2.06 14.73 12.77
N ASP A 97 1.12 14.31 13.60
CA ASP A 97 0.95 12.94 14.08
C ASP A 97 0.18 12.06 13.08
N ILE A 98 -0.44 12.62 12.06
CA ILE A 98 -1.21 11.84 11.08
C ILE A 98 -0.30 11.09 10.11
N ARG A 99 -0.66 9.84 9.81
CA ARG A 99 -0.03 8.96 8.83
C ARG A 99 -1.09 8.35 7.91
N PRO A 100 -1.15 8.78 6.64
CA PRO A 100 -2.05 8.18 5.66
C PRO A 100 -1.66 6.75 5.28
N ILE A 101 -2.64 5.87 5.20
CA ILE A 101 -2.53 4.50 4.69
C ILE A 101 -3.48 4.34 3.50
N TYR A 102 -2.97 3.73 2.43
CA TYR A 102 -3.69 3.48 1.19
C TYR A 102 -3.72 1.97 0.94
N ILE A 103 -4.91 1.45 0.61
CA ILE A 103 -5.11 0.09 0.09
C ILE A 103 -5.66 0.23 -1.32
N CYS A 104 -4.82 -0.06 -2.32
CA CYS A 104 -5.10 0.23 -3.73
C CYS A 104 -5.82 -0.93 -4.42
N THR A 105 -6.98 -0.65 -5.00
CA THR A 105 -7.77 -1.54 -5.86
C THR A 105 -7.40 -1.32 -7.32
N TYR A 106 -7.49 -2.37 -8.13
CA TYR A 106 -6.96 -2.31 -9.50
C TYR A 106 -7.88 -1.54 -10.47
N ASP A 107 -9.20 -1.57 -10.25
CA ASP A 107 -10.20 -0.87 -11.05
C ASP A 107 -11.41 -0.52 -10.18
N ALA A 108 -11.79 0.76 -10.12
CA ALA A 108 -12.92 1.22 -9.33
C ALA A 108 -14.29 0.85 -9.93
N GLU A 109 -14.35 0.44 -11.20
CA GLU A 109 -15.58 -0.07 -11.81
C GLU A 109 -15.79 -1.57 -11.54
N ASP A 110 -14.77 -2.30 -11.06
CA ASP A 110 -14.97 -3.64 -10.49
C ASP A 110 -15.50 -3.52 -9.07
N SER A 111 -16.80 -3.24 -8.97
CA SER A 111 -17.50 -3.12 -7.68
C SER A 111 -17.38 -4.37 -6.81
N ALA A 112 -17.22 -5.56 -7.41
CA ALA A 112 -17.04 -6.80 -6.66
C ALA A 112 -15.67 -6.85 -5.97
N ASP A 113 -14.59 -6.45 -6.65
CA ASP A 113 -13.27 -6.37 -6.01
C ASP A 113 -13.19 -5.23 -4.98
N VAL A 114 -13.77 -4.07 -5.28
CA VAL A 114 -13.82 -2.94 -4.34
C VAL A 114 -14.52 -3.34 -3.03
N GLU A 115 -15.65 -4.01 -3.14
CA GLU A 115 -16.43 -4.49 -2.00
C GLU A 115 -15.73 -5.64 -1.27
N ARG A 116 -15.11 -6.57 -2.00
CA ARG A 116 -14.28 -7.65 -1.40
C ARG A 116 -13.17 -7.06 -0.55
N VAL A 117 -12.47 -6.04 -1.03
CA VAL A 117 -11.41 -5.37 -0.28
C VAL A 117 -11.98 -4.64 0.94
N ARG A 118 -13.12 -3.94 0.80
CA ARG A 118 -13.81 -3.28 1.92
C ARG A 118 -14.17 -4.27 3.02
N GLN A 119 -14.69 -5.44 2.65
CA GLN A 119 -15.07 -6.48 3.60
C GLN A 119 -13.84 -7.01 4.36
N HIS A 120 -12.72 -7.28 3.68
CA HIS A 120 -11.49 -7.71 4.33
C HIS A 120 -10.93 -6.65 5.29
N ILE A 121 -11.03 -5.36 4.93
CA ILE A 121 -10.67 -4.26 5.85
C ILE A 121 -11.51 -4.35 7.14
N SER A 122 -12.81 -4.56 7.00
CA SER A 122 -13.74 -4.71 8.13
C SER A 122 -13.44 -5.96 8.97
N ASP A 123 -13.21 -7.11 8.33
CA ASP A 123 -12.97 -8.40 9.00
C ASP A 123 -11.67 -8.41 9.80
N LEU A 124 -10.66 -7.66 9.35
CA LEU A 124 -9.39 -7.47 10.05
C LEU A 124 -9.52 -6.53 11.26
N GLY A 125 -10.67 -5.89 11.47
CA GLY A 125 -10.88 -4.92 12.55
C GLY A 125 -10.05 -3.65 12.38
N LEU A 126 -9.72 -3.28 11.14
CA LEU A 126 -9.03 -2.04 10.79
C LEU A 126 -9.98 -0.85 10.97
N ASN A 127 -10.34 -0.57 12.22
CA ASN A 127 -11.32 0.43 12.62
C ASN A 127 -10.71 1.82 12.42
N GLY A 128 -11.01 2.42 11.29
CA GLY A 128 -10.61 3.79 10.94
C GLY A 128 -11.64 4.41 10.01
N ASP A 129 -11.54 5.73 9.83
CA ASP A 129 -12.41 6.43 8.89
C ASP A 129 -11.91 6.20 7.45
N TRP A 130 -12.40 5.12 6.84
CA TRP A 130 -12.05 4.72 5.49
C TRP A 130 -12.92 5.43 4.47
N HIS A 131 -12.30 6.14 3.55
CA HIS A 131 -12.96 6.67 2.36
C HIS A 131 -12.33 6.11 1.10
N TYR A 132 -13.12 6.01 0.04
CA TYR A 132 -12.65 5.50 -1.25
C TYR A 132 -12.49 6.63 -2.26
N GLN A 133 -11.37 6.65 -2.98
CA GLN A 133 -11.13 7.61 -4.06
C GLN A 133 -10.42 6.97 -5.26
N LEU A 134 -10.60 7.57 -6.44
CA LEU A 134 -9.83 7.25 -7.63
C LEU A 134 -8.38 7.74 -7.47
N LEU A 135 -7.44 6.89 -7.87
CA LEU A 135 -6.04 7.27 -8.04
C LEU A 135 -5.88 7.86 -9.45
N ARG A 136 -5.54 9.15 -9.52
CA ARG A 136 -5.23 9.85 -10.78
C ARG A 136 -3.74 9.85 -11.04
#